data_AF-A0A382ZIS6-F1
#
_entry.id   AF-A0A382ZIS6-F1
#
_cell.length_a   1.000
_cell.length_b   1.000
_cell.length_c   1.000
_cell.angle_alpha   90.00
_cell.angle_beta   90.00
_cell.angle_gamma   90.00
#
_symmetry.space_group_name_H-M   'P 1'
#
loop_
_entity.id
_entity.type
_entity.pdbx_description
1 polymer ?
#
loop_
_entity_poly.entity_id
_entity_poly.type
_entity_poly.pdbx_seq_one_letter_code
_entity_poly.pdbx_strand_id
1 'polypeptide(L)'
;RLGFSIRVIGANARASRLAGISAGKVTVWTFLLAGAMAGLAGAVIVQGRDHALLQDFSAHFGYIGIGVALVARLNPIGILGSAVIFAILRVGSNSLQAGAGLSPSVGEIIVATFVVFLMVGGVIRFQYPEHSDAN
;
A
#
# COMPACT_ATOMS: atom_id res chain seq x y z
N ARG A 1 21.04 6.11 7.87
CA ARG A 1 21.83 5.75 6.65
C ARG A 1 21.08 4.80 5.72
N LEU A 2 20.52 3.68 6.22
CA LEU A 2 19.74 2.73 5.41
C LEU A 2 18.62 3.37 4.59
N GLY A 3 17.76 4.20 5.18
CA GLY A 3 16.67 4.88 4.44
C GLY A 3 17.14 5.79 3.31
N PHE A 4 18.27 6.48 3.50
CA PHE A 4 18.90 7.28 2.44
C PHE A 4 19.41 6.39 1.31
N SER A 5 20.10 5.29 1.63
CA SER A 5 20.57 4.32 0.64
C SER A 5 19.42 3.70 -0.15
N ILE A 6 18.31 3.36 0.50
CA ILE A 6 17.10 2.83 -0.16
C ILE A 6 16.54 3.87 -1.15
N ARG A 7 16.42 5.14 -0.75
CA ARG A 7 15.91 6.21 -1.62
C ARG A 7 16.84 6.48 -2.82
N VAL A 8 18.14 6.48 -2.61
CA VAL A 8 19.13 6.69 -3.69
C VAL A 8 19.15 5.52 -4.67
N ILE A 9 19.11 4.27 -4.18
CA ILE A 9 19.03 3.09 -5.04
C ILE A 9 17.71 3.06 -5.82
N GLY A 10 16.60 3.42 -5.17
CA GLY A 10 15.27 3.50 -5.80
C GLY A 10 15.18 4.57 -6.90
N ALA A 11 15.91 5.68 -6.74
CA ALA A 11 15.99 6.72 -7.78
C ALA A 11 16.88 6.28 -8.96
N ASN A 12 18.08 5.76 -8.69
CA ASN A 12 18.96 5.25 -9.73
C ASN A 12 20.00 4.25 -9.20
N ALA A 13 19.80 2.97 -9.53
CA ALA A 13 20.69 1.89 -9.11
C ALA A 13 22.09 1.91 -9.75
N ARG A 14 22.30 2.59 -10.89
CA ARG A 14 23.64 2.77 -11.48
C ARG A 14 24.40 3.89 -10.78
N ALA A 15 23.72 5.01 -10.52
CA ALA A 15 24.32 6.16 -9.84
C ALA A 15 24.68 5.85 -8.38
N SER A 16 23.90 5.00 -7.69
CA SER A 16 24.18 4.61 -6.31
C SER A 16 25.51 3.84 -6.15
N ARG A 17 25.94 3.11 -7.18
CA ARG A 17 27.24 2.40 -7.18
C ARG A 17 28.42 3.36 -7.27
N LEU A 18 28.27 4.48 -7.99
CA LEU A 18 29.28 5.54 -8.05
C LEU A 18 29.45 6.25 -6.70
N ALA A 19 28.38 6.32 -5.90
CA ALA A 19 28.40 6.85 -4.53
C ALA A 19 28.92 5.84 -3.48
N GLY A 20 29.44 4.67 -3.90
CA GLY A 20 29.97 3.63 -2.99
C GLY A 20 28.89 2.85 -2.24
N ILE A 21 27.62 2.94 -2.63
CA ILE A 21 26.52 2.21 -1.99
C ILE A 21 26.40 0.82 -2.62
N SER A 22 26.56 -0.22 -1.82
CA SER A 22 26.36 -1.60 -2.28
C SER A 22 24.86 -1.90 -2.44
N ALA A 23 24.34 -1.78 -3.66
CA ALA A 23 22.93 -2.01 -3.97
C ALA A 23 22.44 -3.39 -3.49
N GLY A 24 23.22 -4.45 -3.74
CA GLY A 24 22.85 -5.82 -3.35
C GLY A 24 22.61 -5.98 -1.85
N LYS A 25 23.49 -5.46 -0.97
CA LYS A 25 23.29 -5.55 0.48
C LYS A 25 22.03 -4.79 0.92
N VAL A 26 21.82 -3.59 0.39
CA VAL A 26 20.66 -2.78 0.76
C VAL A 26 19.36 -3.44 0.29
N THR A 27 19.35 -4.03 -0.91
CA THR A 27 18.20 -4.80 -1.41
C THR A 27 17.87 -5.97 -0.50
N VAL A 28 18.85 -6.78 -0.10
CA VAL A 28 18.64 -7.92 0.82
C VAL A 28 18.09 -7.45 2.16
N TRP A 29 18.69 -6.42 2.76
CA TRP A 29 18.21 -5.85 4.02
C TRP A 29 16.77 -5.30 3.92
N THR A 30 16.45 -4.63 2.82
CA THR A 30 15.12 -4.08 2.57
C THR A 30 14.10 -5.20 2.39
N PHE A 31 14.47 -6.26 1.67
CA PHE A 31 13.61 -7.42 1.45
C PHE A 31 13.33 -8.19 2.75
N LEU A 32 14.35 -8.40 3.58
CA LEU A 32 14.20 -9.02 4.90
C LEU A 32 13.29 -8.20 5.80
N LEU A 33 13.45 -6.88 5.83
CA LEU A 33 12.61 -6.00 6.64
C LEU A 33 11.15 -6.01 6.17
N ALA A 34 10.93 -5.91 4.85
CA ALA A 34 9.58 -5.98 4.28
C ALA A 34 8.92 -7.34 4.53
N GLY A 35 9.67 -8.43 4.35
CA GLY A 35 9.20 -9.79 4.63
C GLY A 35 8.87 -10.02 6.10
N ALA A 36 9.69 -9.50 7.01
CA ALA A 36 9.42 -9.57 8.45
C ALA A 36 8.13 -8.81 8.83
N MET A 37 7.92 -7.60 8.28
CA MET A 37 6.69 -6.84 8.51
C MET A 37 5.46 -7.51 7.90
N ALA A 38 5.56 -8.03 6.68
CA ALA A 38 4.48 -8.77 6.03
C ALA A 38 4.12 -10.06 6.79
N GLY A 39 5.13 -10.79 7.28
CA GLY A 39 4.96 -11.98 8.10
C GLY A 39 4.29 -11.67 9.45
N LEU A 40 4.71 -10.61 10.14
CA LEU A 40 4.09 -10.16 11.39
C LEU A 40 2.62 -9.75 11.16
N ALA A 41 2.34 -9.00 10.11
CA ALA A 41 0.97 -8.62 9.75
C ALA A 41 0.11 -9.86 9.47
N GLY A 42 0.65 -10.84 8.73
CA GLY A 42 -0.02 -12.11 8.47
C GLY A 42 -0.33 -12.89 9.75
N ALA A 43 0.66 -13.03 10.63
CA ALA A 43 0.50 -13.72 11.91
C ALA A 43 -0.62 -13.10 12.79
N VAL A 44 -0.67 -11.77 12.85
CA VAL A 44 -1.72 -11.05 13.60
C VAL A 44 -3.10 -11.34 13.04
N ILE A 45 -3.27 -11.39 11.71
CA ILE A 45 -4.59 -11.63 11.10
C ILE A 45 -5.02 -13.09 11.30
N VAL A 46 -4.12 -14.05 11.08
CA VAL A 46 -4.43 -15.49 11.25
C VAL A 46 -4.81 -15.81 12.69
N GLN A 47 -4.06 -15.26 13.65
CA GLN A 47 -4.33 -15.52 15.07
C GLN A 47 -5.59 -14.80 15.58
N GLY A 48 -5.93 -13.65 15.00
CA GLY A 48 -7.05 -12.82 15.44
C GLY A 48 -8.41 -13.11 14.82
N ARG A 49 -8.49 -13.51 13.54
CA ARG A 49 -9.78 -13.69 12.84
C ARG A 49 -10.12 -15.13 12.49
N ASP A 50 -9.25 -15.79 11.74
CA ASP A 50 -9.65 -16.98 11.00
C ASP A 50 -9.27 -18.28 11.73
N HIS A 51 -8.35 -18.22 12.71
CA HIS A 51 -7.75 -19.36 13.44
C HIS A 51 -7.22 -20.50 12.54
N ALA A 52 -7.25 -20.30 11.22
CA ALA A 52 -6.86 -21.21 10.16
C ALA A 52 -6.46 -20.39 8.93
N LEU A 53 -5.59 -20.95 8.09
CA LEU A 53 -5.21 -20.34 6.82
C LEU A 53 -6.31 -20.61 5.79
N LEU A 54 -7.07 -19.57 5.45
CA LEU A 54 -8.06 -19.62 4.38
C LEU A 54 -7.39 -19.58 3.00
N GLN A 55 -7.97 -20.28 2.02
CA GLN A 55 -7.43 -20.44 0.66
C GLN A 55 -7.21 -19.10 -0.07
N ASP A 56 -7.89 -18.03 0.34
CA ASP A 56 -7.81 -16.68 -0.27
C ASP A 56 -7.21 -15.60 0.65
N PHE A 57 -6.48 -16.01 1.70
CA PHE A 57 -5.90 -15.08 2.66
C PHE A 57 -4.99 -14.02 2.03
N SER A 58 -4.16 -14.40 1.05
CA SER A 58 -3.15 -13.50 0.47
C SER A 58 -3.64 -12.72 -0.76
N ALA A 59 -4.68 -13.17 -1.46
CA ALA A 59 -5.00 -12.65 -2.79
C ALA A 59 -5.33 -11.14 -2.79
N HIS A 60 -5.85 -10.64 -1.67
CA HIS A 60 -6.41 -9.30 -1.59
C HIS A 60 -5.46 -8.24 -0.97
N PHE A 61 -4.53 -8.61 -0.10
CA PHE A 61 -3.71 -7.61 0.61
C PHE A 61 -2.64 -6.96 -0.27
N GLY A 62 -2.08 -7.69 -1.24
CA GLY A 62 -1.06 -7.17 -2.14
C GLY A 62 -1.56 -6.04 -3.03
N TYR A 63 -2.71 -6.23 -3.70
CA TYR A 63 -3.28 -5.23 -4.60
C TYR A 63 -3.73 -3.97 -3.83
N ILE A 64 -4.32 -4.14 -2.64
CA ILE A 64 -4.70 -3.01 -1.78
C ILE A 64 -3.46 -2.24 -1.35
N GLY A 65 -2.37 -2.93 -1.00
CA GLY A 65 -1.10 -2.31 -0.63
C GLY A 65 -0.53 -1.40 -1.73
N ILE A 66 -0.67 -1.79 -3.01
CA ILE A 66 -0.28 -0.95 -4.15
C ILE A 66 -1.09 0.35 -4.18
N GLY A 67 -2.41 0.25 -4.04
CA GLY A 67 -3.30 1.41 -3.99
C GLY A 67 -2.95 2.36 -2.84
N VAL A 68 -2.76 1.82 -1.64
CA VAL A 68 -2.35 2.60 -0.45
C VAL A 68 -1.01 3.32 -0.67
N ALA A 69 -0.01 2.62 -1.21
CA ALA A 69 1.31 3.19 -1.46
C ALA A 69 1.28 4.37 -2.45
N LEU A 70 0.43 4.26 -3.47
CA LEU A 70 0.28 5.29 -4.50
C LEU A 70 -0.51 6.50 -3.99
N VAL A 71 -1.59 6.29 -3.24
CA VAL A 71 -2.34 7.37 -2.57
C VAL A 71 -1.41 8.14 -1.61
N ALA A 72 -0.52 7.43 -0.91
CA ALA A 72 0.49 8.01 -0.04
C ALA A 72 1.68 8.65 -0.77
N ARG A 73 1.72 8.65 -2.12
CA ARG A 73 2.84 9.15 -2.94
C ARG A 73 4.20 8.56 -2.53
N LEU A 74 4.25 7.27 -2.19
CA LEU A 74 5.46 6.57 -1.73
C LEU A 74 6.10 7.22 -0.49
N ASN A 75 5.36 8.02 0.28
CA ASN A 75 5.82 8.61 1.53
C ASN A 75 5.47 7.68 2.70
N PRO A 76 6.46 7.21 3.49
CA PRO A 76 6.22 6.26 4.58
C PRO A 76 5.25 6.78 5.64
N ILE A 77 5.22 8.09 5.90
CA ILE A 77 4.30 8.68 6.87
C ILE A 77 2.87 8.72 6.30
N GLY A 78 2.75 9.02 5.00
CA GLY A 78 1.46 9.00 4.29
C GLY A 78 0.83 7.62 4.25
N ILE A 79 1.64 6.55 4.17
CA ILE A 79 1.17 5.16 4.13
C ILE A 79 0.35 4.82 5.38
N LEU A 80 0.75 5.30 6.57
CA LEU A 80 0.02 5.06 7.81
C LEU A 80 -1.42 5.62 7.74
N GLY A 81 -1.57 6.89 7.32
CA GLY A 81 -2.88 7.53 7.20
C GLY A 81 -3.75 6.87 6.12
N SER A 82 -3.18 6.61 4.95
CA SER A 82 -3.89 5.92 3.86
C SER A 82 -4.32 4.51 4.24
N ALA A 83 -3.48 3.76 4.97
CA ALA A 83 -3.81 2.42 5.43
C ALA A 83 -5.01 2.41 6.39
N VAL A 84 -5.12 3.39 7.29
CA VAL A 84 -6.28 3.51 8.21
C VAL A 84 -7.57 3.74 7.43
N ILE A 85 -7.57 4.66 6.46
CA ILE A 85 -8.76 4.94 5.63
C ILE A 85 -9.21 3.67 4.91
N PHE A 86 -8.28 2.94 4.30
CA PHE A 86 -8.58 1.68 3.63
C PHE A 86 -9.07 0.59 4.58
N ALA A 87 -8.52 0.51 5.80
CA ALA A 87 -9.00 -0.42 6.82
C ALA A 87 -10.45 -0.11 7.22
N ILE A 88 -10.80 1.17 7.42
CA ILE A 88 -12.17 1.60 7.71
C ILE A 88 -13.13 1.20 6.58
N LEU A 89 -12.75 1.45 5.32
CA LEU A 89 -13.57 1.09 4.16
C LEU A 89 -13.80 -0.42 4.07
N ARG A 90 -12.76 -1.21 4.33
CA ARG A 90 -12.86 -2.68 4.32
C ARG A 90 -13.75 -3.20 5.43
N VAL A 91 -13.58 -2.69 6.65
CA VAL A 91 -14.43 -3.09 7.79
C VAL A 91 -15.87 -2.64 7.56
N GLY A 92 -16.10 -1.42 7.07
CA GLY A 92 -17.44 -0.93 6.72
C GLY A 92 -18.11 -1.77 5.64
N SER A 93 -17.36 -2.14 4.59
CA SER A 93 -17.87 -3.03 3.53
C SER A 93 -18.22 -4.42 4.07
N ASN A 94 -17.43 -4.97 4.99
CA ASN A 94 -17.75 -6.24 5.66
C ASN A 94 -19.00 -6.15 6.54
N SER A 95 -19.18 -5.05 7.26
CA SER A 95 -20.39 -4.82 8.07
C SER A 95 -21.64 -4.72 7.20
N LEU A 96 -21.54 -4.10 6.01
CA LEU A 96 -22.63 -4.05 5.04
C LEU A 96 -22.97 -5.42 4.46
N GLN A 97 -21.96 -6.25 4.17
CA GLN A 97 -22.18 -7.64 3.73
C GLN A 97 -22.94 -8.43 4.81
N ALA A 98 -22.49 -8.34 6.06
CA ALA A 98 -23.10 -9.06 7.18
C ALA A 98 -24.52 -8.56 7.53
N GLY A 99 -24.77 -7.24 7.44
CA GLY A 99 -26.05 -6.64 7.82
C GLY A 99 -27.12 -6.65 6.72
N ALA A 100 -26.72 -6.55 5.45
CA ALA A 100 -27.66 -6.45 4.32
C ALA A 100 -27.73 -7.73 3.47
N GLY A 101 -27.02 -8.80 3.85
CA GLY A 101 -27.03 -10.08 3.12
C GLY A 101 -26.39 -10.00 1.72
N LEU A 102 -25.50 -9.04 1.50
CA LEU A 102 -24.85 -8.81 0.21
C LEU A 102 -23.74 -9.84 -0.03
N SER A 103 -23.60 -10.28 -1.29
CA SER A 103 -22.50 -11.14 -1.71
C SER A 103 -21.13 -10.45 -1.49
N PRO A 104 -20.07 -11.20 -1.12
CA PRO A 104 -18.74 -10.65 -0.90
C PRO A 104 -18.18 -9.81 -2.06
N SER A 105 -18.57 -10.15 -3.29
CA SER A 105 -18.19 -9.43 -4.50
C SER A 105 -18.58 -7.95 -4.47
N VAL A 106 -19.66 -7.58 -3.78
CA VAL A 106 -20.10 -6.18 -3.67
C VAL A 106 -19.10 -5.36 -2.87
N GLY A 107 -18.56 -5.92 -1.78
CA GLY A 107 -17.56 -5.25 -0.95
C GLY A 107 -16.27 -4.99 -1.72
N GLU A 108 -15.83 -5.97 -2.53
CA GLU A 108 -14.64 -5.83 -3.38
C GLU A 108 -14.81 -4.73 -4.43
N ILE A 109 -15.97 -4.68 -5.09
CA ILE A 109 -16.28 -3.65 -6.10
C ILE A 109 -16.29 -2.25 -5.48
N ILE A 110 -16.85 -2.09 -4.29
CA ILE A 110 -16.87 -0.81 -3.57
C ILE A 110 -15.45 -0.35 -3.29
N VAL A 111 -14.62 -1.22 -2.71
CA VAL A 111 -13.21 -0.90 -2.41
C VAL A 111 -12.46 -0.58 -3.69
N ALA A 112 -12.57 -1.41 -4.73
CA ALA A 112 -11.87 -1.20 -5.99
C ALA A 112 -12.25 0.13 -6.66
N THR A 113 -13.54 0.46 -6.69
CA THR A 113 -14.05 1.73 -7.24
C THR A 113 -13.49 2.92 -6.45
N PHE A 114 -13.46 2.82 -5.12
CA PHE A 114 -12.90 3.86 -4.27
C PHE A 114 -11.41 4.08 -4.54
N VAL A 115 -10.64 3.00 -4.70
CA VAL A 115 -9.22 3.08 -5.08
C VAL A 115 -9.06 3.78 -6.41
N VAL A 116 -9.83 3.40 -7.43
CA VAL A 116 -9.77 4.02 -8.77
C VAL A 116 -10.08 5.52 -8.67
N PHE A 117 -11.10 5.92 -7.91
CA PHE A 117 -11.44 7.33 -7.73
C PHE A 117 -10.30 8.13 -7.08
N LEU A 118 -9.70 7.59 -6.02
CA LEU A 118 -8.56 8.24 -5.35
C LEU A 118 -7.33 8.33 -6.26
N MET A 119 -7.06 7.27 -7.03
CA MET A 119 -5.97 7.26 -8.00
C MET A 119 -6.18 8.34 -9.06
N VAL A 120 -7.35 8.39 -9.68
CA VAL A 120 -7.68 9.33 -10.75
C VAL A 120 -7.59 10.77 -10.23
N GLY A 121 -8.14 11.06 -9.04
CA GLY A 121 -8.01 12.38 -8.42
C GLY A 121 -6.55 12.77 -8.17
N GLY A 122 -5.73 11.82 -7.73
CA GLY A 122 -4.28 12.03 -7.54
C GLY A 122 -3.54 12.30 -8.85
N VAL A 123 -3.88 11.57 -9.93
CA VAL A 123 -3.28 11.73 -11.27
C VAL A 123 -3.69 13.04 -11.92
N ILE A 124 -4.96 13.45 -11.82
CA ILE A 124 -5.44 14.72 -12.40
C ILE A 124 -4.70 15.90 -11.79
N ARG A 125 -4.48 15.91 -10.47
CA ARG A 125 -3.68 16.94 -9.78
C ARG A 125 -2.20 16.92 -10.18
N PHE A 126 -1.69 15.80 -10.69
CA PHE A 126 -0.31 15.68 -11.18
C PHE A 126 -0.18 16.13 -12.64
N GLN A 127 -1.20 15.89 -13.46
CA GLN A 127 -1.24 16.24 -14.88
C GLN A 127 -1.60 17.72 -15.12
N TYR A 128 -2.38 18.32 -14.21
CA TYR A 128 -2.70 19.75 -14.22
C TYR A 128 -2.26 20.37 -12.88
N PRO A 129 -0.96 20.66 -12.70
CA PRO A 129 -0.55 21.61 -11.67
C PRO A 129 -1.21 22.94 -12.06
N GLU A 130 -2.09 23.45 -11.20
CA GLU A 130 -2.78 24.72 -11.38
C GLU A 130 -1.79 25.80 -11.88
N HIS A 131 -2.04 26.35 -13.07
CA HIS A 131 -1.46 27.61 -13.54
C HIS A 131 -2.02 28.82 -12.74
N SER A 132 -2.21 28.66 -11.42
CA SER A 132 -2.89 29.64 -10.54
C SER A 132 -1.89 30.39 -9.64
N ASP A 133 -0.67 30.62 -10.11
CA ASP A 133 0.29 31.56 -9.49
C ASP A 133 0.54 32.79 -10.40
N ALA A 134 -0.43 33.15 -11.25
CA ALA A 134 -0.31 34.25 -12.20
C ALA A 134 -1.53 35.19 -12.18
N ASN A 135 -1.86 35.71 -10.99
CA ASN A 135 -2.62 36.95 -10.78
C ASN A 135 -2.63 37.37 -9.31
#